data_AF-A0A838H3B9-F1
#
_entry.id   AF-A0A838H3B9-F1
#
_cell.length_a   1.000
_cell.length_b   1.000
_cell.length_c   1.000
_cell.angle_alpha   90.00
_cell.angle_beta   90.00
_cell.angle_gamma   90.00
#
_symmetry.space_group_name_H-M   'P 1'
#
loop_
_entity.id
_entity.type
_entity.pdbx_description
1 polymer ?
#
loop_
_entity_poly.entity_id
_entity_poly.type
_entity_poly.pdbx_seq_one_letter_code
_entity_poly.pdbx_strand_id
1 'polypeptide(L)'
;MTAAAAVLLPIVAGVGVWALGGRVPLARRPRVVGGVAVLALAATLSLAVMAAFDGGQATLRWGAGLVLSLGAAGVAGVVAVLVPSVAIPVVAYAAVHEEAPGLPRLLGLLVVFVGVMELLVVAADLLSLLIAWELVAAVSWALIGFSWRQADDVSRAAHAFNATRAGSVGLFLAAGAL
;
A
#
# COMPACT_ATOMS: atom_id res chain seq x y z
N MET A 1 -12.17 13.07 5.00
CA MET A 1 -11.27 12.54 6.07
C MET A 1 -11.13 11.02 6.02
N THR A 2 -12.21 10.30 5.73
CA THR A 2 -12.26 8.83 5.59
C THR A 2 -11.26 8.28 4.58
N ALA A 3 -11.11 8.87 3.39
CA ALA A 3 -10.10 8.41 2.42
C ALA A 3 -8.66 8.57 2.92
N ALA A 4 -8.32 9.70 3.54
CA ALA A 4 -6.99 9.88 4.13
C ALA A 4 -6.69 8.84 5.22
N ALA A 5 -7.71 8.49 6.03
CA ALA A 5 -7.59 7.43 7.02
C ALA A 5 -7.43 6.04 6.38
N ALA A 6 -8.18 5.73 5.32
CA ALA A 6 -8.07 4.49 4.56
C ALA A 6 -6.66 4.32 3.95
N VAL A 7 -6.02 5.41 3.54
CA VAL A 7 -4.63 5.43 3.06
C VAL A 7 -3.62 5.26 4.19
N LEU A 8 -3.71 6.08 5.25
CA LEU A 8 -2.66 6.17 6.26
C LEU A 8 -2.65 4.98 7.23
N LEU A 9 -3.83 4.45 7.59
CA LEU A 9 -3.95 3.33 8.53
C LEU A 9 -3.11 2.11 8.10
N PRO A 10 -3.27 1.55 6.88
CA PRO A 10 -2.48 0.40 6.45
C PRO A 10 -0.99 0.72 6.28
N ILE A 11 -0.60 1.95 5.91
CA ILE A 11 0.82 2.33 5.86
C ILE A 11 1.44 2.26 7.26
N VAL A 12 0.82 2.92 8.24
CA VAL A 12 1.32 2.96 9.61
C VAL A 12 1.27 1.57 10.26
N ALA A 13 0.17 0.84 10.07
CA ALA A 13 0.01 -0.51 10.59
C ALA A 13 1.04 -1.46 9.98
N GLY A 14 1.28 -1.40 8.66
CA GLY A 14 2.25 -2.24 7.97
C GLY A 14 3.70 -1.97 8.40
N VAL A 15 4.07 -0.69 8.56
CA VAL A 15 5.36 -0.30 9.15
C VAL A 15 5.48 -0.81 10.59
N GLY A 16 4.42 -0.69 11.38
CA GLY A 16 4.38 -1.21 12.75
C GLY A 16 4.52 -2.73 12.82
N VAL A 17 3.81 -3.46 11.96
CA VAL A 17 3.92 -4.93 11.81
C VAL A 17 5.34 -5.34 11.46
N TRP A 18 5.98 -4.63 10.52
CA TRP A 18 7.36 -4.90 10.14
C TRP A 18 8.35 -4.60 11.28
N ALA A 19 8.27 -3.41 11.88
CA ALA A 19 9.24 -2.94 12.88
C ALA A 19 9.10 -3.65 14.24
N LEU A 20 7.87 -3.98 14.64
CA LEU A 20 7.57 -4.54 15.96
C LEU A 20 7.36 -6.06 15.92
N GLY A 21 6.98 -6.63 14.76
CA GLY A 21 6.71 -8.06 14.64
C GLY A 21 7.93 -8.95 14.89
N GLY A 22 9.15 -8.40 14.74
CA GLY A 22 10.39 -9.08 15.13
C GLY A 22 10.48 -9.40 16.63
N ARG A 23 9.79 -8.62 17.48
CA ARG A 23 9.74 -8.80 18.94
C ARG A 23 8.83 -9.96 19.36
N VAL A 24 7.99 -10.46 18.46
CA VAL A 24 7.09 -11.60 18.72
C VAL A 24 7.90 -12.90 18.61
N PRO A 25 7.77 -13.85 19.56
CA PRO A 25 8.40 -15.15 19.48
C PRO A 25 8.00 -15.92 18.22
N LEU A 26 8.95 -16.60 17.56
CA LEU A 26 8.74 -17.32 16.28
C LEU A 26 7.47 -18.19 16.27
N ALA A 27 7.25 -18.96 17.32
CA ALA A 27 6.09 -19.86 17.45
C ALA A 27 4.72 -19.14 17.47
N ARG A 28 4.69 -17.85 17.83
CA ARG A 28 3.47 -17.04 17.90
C ARG A 28 3.34 -16.05 16.74
N ARG A 29 4.39 -15.86 15.93
CA ARG A 29 4.39 -14.88 14.82
C ARG A 29 3.24 -15.08 13.83
N PRO A 30 2.97 -16.29 13.29
CA PRO A 30 1.83 -16.51 12.39
C PRO A 30 0.51 -15.97 12.92
N ARG A 31 0.22 -16.26 14.20
CA ARG A 31 -1.04 -15.88 14.84
C ARG A 31 -1.10 -14.39 15.18
N VAL A 32 -0.05 -13.85 15.81
CA VAL A 32 -0.06 -12.47 16.30
C VAL A 32 0.16 -11.47 15.16
N VAL A 33 1.23 -11.66 14.38
CA VAL A 33 1.58 -10.76 13.27
C VAL A 33 0.53 -10.86 12.16
N GLY A 34 0.10 -12.09 11.83
CA GLY A 34 -0.99 -12.32 10.88
C GLY A 34 -2.31 -11.73 11.35
N GLY A 35 -2.70 -11.96 12.61
CA GLY A 35 -3.91 -11.39 13.18
C GLY A 35 -3.92 -9.87 13.15
N VAL A 36 -2.82 -9.22 13.55
CA VAL A 36 -2.70 -7.75 13.49
C VAL A 36 -2.78 -7.24 12.06
N ALA A 37 -2.12 -7.90 11.11
CA ALA A 37 -2.16 -7.50 9.70
C ALA A 37 -3.58 -7.62 9.11
N VAL A 38 -4.28 -8.73 9.37
CA VAL A 38 -5.66 -8.94 8.92
C VAL A 38 -6.62 -7.94 9.57
N LEU A 39 -6.47 -7.65 10.86
CA LEU A 39 -7.27 -6.64 11.56
C LEU A 39 -7.05 -5.24 10.99
N ALA A 40 -5.81 -4.88 10.68
CA ALA A 40 -5.50 -3.62 10.03
C ALA A 40 -6.20 -3.51 8.67
N LEU A 41 -6.15 -4.57 7.84
CA LEU A 41 -6.83 -4.58 6.54
C LEU A 41 -8.36 -4.57 6.65
N ALA A 42 -8.94 -5.22 7.66
CA ALA A 42 -10.38 -5.15 7.92
C ALA A 42 -10.81 -3.73 8.34
N ALA A 43 -9.98 -3.04 9.14
CA ALA A 43 -10.19 -1.63 9.46
C ALA A 43 -10.06 -0.75 8.22
N THR A 44 -9.06 -0.98 7.36
CA THR A 44 -8.93 -0.30 6.06
C THR A 44 -10.16 -0.52 5.19
N LEU A 45 -10.64 -1.75 5.05
CA LEU A 45 -11.86 -2.07 4.29
C LEU A 45 -13.07 -1.28 4.82
N SER A 46 -13.23 -1.22 6.13
CA SER A 46 -14.32 -0.47 6.75
C SER A 46 -14.23 1.03 6.42
N LEU A 47 -13.03 1.60 6.47
CA LEU A 47 -12.79 3.00 6.10
C LEU A 47 -12.98 3.26 4.60
N ALA A 48 -12.57 2.33 3.74
CA ALA A 48 -12.77 2.42 2.29
C ALA A 48 -14.25 2.37 1.92
N VAL A 49 -15.03 1.50 2.57
CA VAL A 49 -16.49 1.45 2.42
C VAL A 49 -17.12 2.76 2.84
N MET A 50 -16.73 3.32 3.99
CA MET A 50 -17.22 4.63 4.44
C MET A 50 -16.86 5.74 3.45
N ALA A 51 -15.62 5.75 2.95
CA ALA A 51 -15.13 6.72 1.97
C ALA A 51 -15.90 6.63 0.63
N ALA A 52 -16.27 5.43 0.20
CA ALA A 52 -17.05 5.22 -1.01
C ALA A 52 -18.48 5.80 -0.90
N PHE A 53 -19.07 5.77 0.31
CA PHE A 53 -20.41 6.32 0.55
C PHE A 53 -20.42 7.84 0.76
N ASP A 54 -19.42 8.40 1.46
CA ASP A 54 -19.36 9.84 1.76
C ASP A 54 -18.56 10.65 0.71
N GLY A 55 -18.04 9.99 -0.33
CA GLY A 55 -17.21 10.58 -1.38
C GLY A 55 -15.74 10.80 -0.97
N GLY A 56 -15.38 10.59 0.29
CA GLY A 56 -14.02 10.43 0.76
C GLY A 56 -13.09 11.59 0.45
N GLN A 57 -13.54 12.83 0.53
CA GLN A 57 -12.70 13.95 0.14
C GLN A 57 -11.65 14.31 1.21
N ALA A 58 -10.42 14.57 0.76
CA ALA A 58 -9.37 15.14 1.59
C ALA A 58 -8.42 15.96 0.71
N THR A 59 -7.96 17.10 1.23
CA THR A 59 -6.97 17.93 0.53
C THR A 59 -5.86 18.31 1.49
N LEU A 60 -4.60 18.14 1.06
CA LEU A 60 -3.40 18.57 1.77
C LEU A 60 -2.69 19.65 0.96
N ARG A 61 -2.53 20.84 1.54
CA ARG A 61 -1.80 21.94 0.91
C ARG A 61 -0.34 21.88 1.38
N TRP A 62 0.57 21.54 0.46
CA TRP A 62 1.99 21.37 0.78
C TRP A 62 2.73 22.72 0.80
N GLY A 63 2.35 23.65 -0.08
CA GLY A 63 2.99 24.96 -0.25
C GLY A 63 3.37 25.22 -1.71
N ALA A 64 3.76 26.46 -2.04
CA ALA A 64 4.10 26.87 -3.42
C ALA A 64 3.02 26.57 -4.48
N GLY A 65 1.75 26.53 -4.08
CA GLY A 65 0.62 26.22 -4.97
C GLY A 65 0.33 24.71 -5.12
N LEU A 66 1.15 23.83 -4.57
CA LEU A 66 0.95 22.37 -4.64
C LEU A 66 -0.16 21.93 -3.67
N VAL A 67 -1.18 21.29 -4.23
CA VAL A 67 -2.33 20.74 -3.51
C VAL A 67 -2.46 19.26 -3.85
N LEU A 68 -2.39 18.41 -2.84
CA LEU A 68 -2.72 17.00 -2.96
C LEU A 68 -4.20 16.83 -2.64
N SER A 69 -4.93 16.19 -3.54
CA SER A 69 -6.37 16.00 -3.49
C SER A 69 -6.68 14.51 -3.57
N LEU A 70 -7.52 14.06 -2.66
CA LEU A 70 -8.04 12.71 -2.59
C LEU A 70 -9.56 12.74 -2.72
N GLY A 71 -10.11 11.75 -3.41
CA GLY A 71 -11.55 11.55 -3.57
C GLY A 71 -11.90 10.10 -3.88
N ALA A 72 -12.89 9.57 -3.18
CA ALA A 72 -13.35 8.18 -3.31
C ALA A 72 -14.76 8.09 -3.93
N ALA A 73 -15.18 9.09 -4.70
CA ALA A 73 -16.49 9.09 -5.34
C ALA A 73 -16.54 8.17 -6.57
N GLY A 74 -17.71 7.57 -6.82
CA GLY A 74 -17.96 6.79 -8.03
C GLY A 74 -17.07 5.54 -8.13
N VAL A 75 -16.40 5.37 -9.27
CA VAL A 75 -15.58 4.18 -9.57
C VAL A 75 -14.39 4.07 -8.62
N ALA A 76 -13.79 5.20 -8.20
CA ALA A 76 -12.66 5.19 -7.27
C ALA A 76 -13.04 4.54 -5.92
N GLY A 77 -14.24 4.84 -5.40
CA GLY A 77 -14.75 4.21 -4.18
C GLY A 77 -14.95 2.71 -4.30
N VAL A 78 -15.47 2.24 -5.44
CA VAL A 78 -15.66 0.79 -5.70
C VAL A 78 -14.31 0.07 -5.71
N VAL A 79 -13.31 0.65 -6.39
CA VAL A 79 -11.97 0.06 -6.46
C VAL A 79 -11.28 0.12 -5.09
N ALA A 80 -11.44 1.21 -4.33
CA ALA A 80 -10.91 1.35 -2.97
C ALA A 80 -11.47 0.28 -2.01
N VAL A 81 -12.73 -0.15 -2.18
CA VAL A 81 -13.27 -1.28 -1.41
C VAL A 81 -12.66 -2.63 -1.85
N LEU A 82 -12.41 -2.78 -3.15
CA LEU A 82 -11.91 -4.02 -3.73
C LEU A 82 -10.48 -4.34 -3.28
N VAL A 83 -9.60 -3.34 -3.16
CA VAL A 83 -8.19 -3.53 -2.78
C VAL A 83 -8.03 -4.30 -1.44
N PRO A 84 -8.56 -3.81 -0.29
CA PRO A 84 -8.42 -4.51 0.98
C PRO A 84 -9.25 -5.79 1.03
N SER A 85 -10.38 -5.87 0.30
CA SER A 85 -11.18 -7.10 0.19
C SER A 85 -10.38 -8.26 -0.38
N VAL A 86 -9.55 -8.01 -1.40
CA VAL A 86 -8.65 -9.02 -1.98
C VAL A 86 -7.40 -9.22 -1.12
N ALA A 87 -6.89 -8.17 -0.48
CA ALA A 87 -5.68 -8.28 0.34
C ALA A 87 -5.87 -9.11 1.61
N ILE A 88 -7.05 -9.08 2.24
CA ILE A 88 -7.35 -9.85 3.46
C ILE A 88 -7.07 -11.35 3.29
N PRO A 89 -7.65 -12.06 2.30
CA PRO A 89 -7.38 -13.48 2.12
C PRO A 89 -5.92 -13.75 1.73
N VAL A 90 -5.27 -12.87 0.95
CA VAL A 90 -3.85 -13.01 0.58
C VAL A 90 -2.95 -12.94 1.82
N VAL A 91 -3.16 -11.95 2.69
CA VAL A 91 -2.40 -11.77 3.93
C VAL A 91 -2.70 -12.88 4.94
N ALA A 92 -3.95 -13.31 5.05
CA ALA A 92 -4.33 -14.44 5.90
C ALA A 92 -3.66 -15.74 5.42
N TYR A 93 -3.62 -15.98 4.12
CA TYR A 93 -2.94 -17.12 3.53
C TYR A 93 -1.43 -17.08 3.79
N ALA A 94 -0.78 -15.94 3.50
CA ALA A 94 0.65 -15.75 3.74
C ALA A 94 1.02 -15.92 5.22
N ALA A 95 0.16 -15.47 6.14
CA ALA A 95 0.38 -15.64 7.59
C ALA A 95 0.53 -17.10 8.03
N VAL A 96 -0.08 -18.03 7.31
CA VAL A 96 -0.08 -19.46 7.65
C VAL A 96 0.96 -20.25 6.86
N HIS A 97 1.26 -19.85 5.62
CA HIS A 97 2.10 -20.64 4.70
C HIS A 97 3.56 -20.17 4.63
N GLU A 98 3.85 -18.94 5.03
CA GLU A 98 5.20 -18.37 4.94
C GLU A 98 6.02 -18.57 6.21
N GLU A 99 7.34 -18.58 6.06
CA GLU A 99 8.23 -18.86 7.17
C GLU A 99 8.22 -17.74 8.23
N ALA A 100 8.07 -18.14 9.50
CA ALA A 100 8.02 -17.22 10.64
C ALA A 100 9.19 -16.21 10.79
N PRO A 101 10.45 -16.52 10.39
CA PRO A 101 11.55 -15.55 10.44
C PRO A 101 11.31 -14.30 9.60
N GLY A 102 10.84 -14.47 8.35
CA GLY A 102 10.61 -13.38 7.40
C GLY A 102 9.21 -12.76 7.46
N LEU A 103 8.28 -13.43 8.15
CA LEU A 103 6.86 -13.08 8.16
C LEU A 103 6.53 -11.62 8.53
N PRO A 104 7.13 -10.99 9.57
CA PRO A 104 6.86 -9.59 9.89
C PRO A 104 7.15 -8.63 8.74
N ARG A 105 8.24 -8.86 8.00
CA ARG A 105 8.61 -8.02 6.86
C ARG A 105 7.66 -8.25 5.68
N LEU A 106 7.33 -9.51 5.38
CA LEU A 106 6.42 -9.83 4.28
C LEU A 106 5.03 -9.23 4.51
N LEU A 107 4.41 -9.53 5.65
CA LEU A 107 3.06 -9.06 5.96
C LEU A 107 3.05 -7.54 6.13
N GLY A 108 4.09 -6.95 6.74
CA GLY A 108 4.23 -5.50 6.84
C GLY A 108 4.27 -4.82 5.47
N LEU A 109 5.08 -5.34 4.53
CA LEU A 109 5.16 -4.82 3.16
C LEU A 109 3.84 -5.00 2.39
N LEU A 110 3.15 -6.14 2.54
CA LEU A 110 1.83 -6.35 1.94
C LEU A 110 0.78 -5.36 2.45
N VAL A 111 0.78 -5.05 3.75
CA VAL A 111 -0.15 -4.08 4.33
C VAL A 111 0.23 -2.64 3.92
N VAL A 112 1.52 -2.29 3.88
CA VAL A 112 1.97 -1.00 3.31
C VAL A 112 1.56 -0.89 1.84
N PHE A 113 1.70 -1.96 1.06
CA PHE A 113 1.30 -1.99 -0.35
C PHE A 113 -0.19 -1.66 -0.52
N VAL A 114 -1.06 -2.21 0.33
CA VAL A 114 -2.50 -1.85 0.32
C VAL A 114 -2.69 -0.35 0.55
N GLY A 115 -1.99 0.25 1.52
CA GLY A 115 -2.13 1.69 1.76
C GLY A 115 -1.64 2.58 0.63
N VAL A 116 -0.58 2.16 -0.05
CA VAL A 116 -0.09 2.83 -1.26
C VAL A 116 -1.06 2.66 -2.43
N MET A 117 -1.69 1.49 -2.56
CA MET A 117 -2.74 1.26 -3.57
C MET A 117 -4.00 2.08 -3.28
N GLU A 118 -4.41 2.22 -2.02
CA GLU A 118 -5.48 3.15 -1.63
C GLU A 118 -5.16 4.56 -2.10
N LEU A 119 -3.93 5.04 -1.86
CA LEU A 119 -3.50 6.39 -2.28
C LEU A 119 -3.59 6.55 -3.81
N LEU A 120 -3.19 5.52 -4.55
CA LEU A 120 -3.24 5.52 -6.01
C LEU A 120 -4.67 5.60 -6.53
N VAL A 121 -5.57 4.82 -5.94
CA VAL A 121 -6.97 4.70 -6.38
C VAL A 121 -7.76 5.96 -6.09
N VAL A 122 -7.53 6.59 -4.94
CA VAL A 122 -8.28 7.78 -4.51
C VAL A 122 -7.60 9.09 -4.91
N ALA A 123 -6.49 9.06 -5.65
CA ALA A 123 -5.82 10.26 -6.14
C ALA A 123 -6.75 11.07 -7.08
N ALA A 124 -6.99 12.33 -6.74
CA ALA A 124 -7.88 13.22 -7.49
C ALA A 124 -7.13 14.32 -8.26
N ASP A 125 -5.80 14.25 -8.33
CA ASP A 125 -4.93 15.13 -9.09
C ASP A 125 -3.67 14.38 -9.56
N LEU A 126 -2.96 14.94 -10.54
CA LEU A 126 -1.78 14.30 -11.14
C LEU A 126 -0.59 14.19 -10.17
N LEU A 127 -0.43 15.11 -9.23
CA LEU A 127 0.69 15.08 -8.29
C LEU A 127 0.49 13.96 -7.26
N SER A 128 -0.72 13.84 -6.71
CA SER A 128 -1.08 12.73 -5.82
C SER A 128 -0.93 11.39 -6.54
N LEU A 129 -1.39 11.30 -7.80
CA LEU A 129 -1.27 10.09 -8.61
C LEU A 129 0.21 9.75 -8.87
N LEU A 130 1.05 10.74 -9.16
CA LEU A 130 2.48 10.57 -9.38
C LEU A 130 3.20 10.05 -8.13
N ILE A 131 2.90 10.63 -6.97
CA ILE A 131 3.46 10.17 -5.69
C ILE A 131 3.03 8.72 -5.44
N ALA A 132 1.75 8.40 -5.62
CA ALA A 132 1.25 7.06 -5.43
C ALA A 132 1.92 6.06 -6.38
N TRP A 133 2.08 6.44 -7.65
CA TRP A 133 2.69 5.62 -8.69
C TRP A 133 4.13 5.22 -8.35
N GLU A 134 4.95 6.19 -7.93
CA GLU A 134 6.33 5.92 -7.52
C GLU A 134 6.41 5.07 -6.25
N LEU A 135 5.50 5.30 -5.29
CA LEU A 135 5.41 4.47 -4.10
C LEU A 135 5.02 3.02 -4.45
N VAL A 136 4.07 2.80 -5.37
CA VAL A 136 3.71 1.45 -5.83
C VAL A 136 4.95 0.76 -6.42
N ALA A 137 5.71 1.45 -7.26
CA ALA A 137 6.94 0.92 -7.83
C ALA A 137 7.96 0.53 -6.74
N ALA A 138 8.17 1.40 -5.75
CA ALA A 138 9.11 1.17 -4.66
C ALA A 138 8.72 -0.02 -3.76
N VAL A 139 7.45 -0.10 -3.37
CA VAL A 139 6.98 -1.21 -2.52
C VAL A 139 6.93 -2.52 -3.30
N SER A 140 6.56 -2.50 -4.58
CA SER A 140 6.61 -3.68 -5.46
C SER A 140 8.03 -4.20 -5.60
N TRP A 141 9.01 -3.32 -5.80
CA TRP A 141 10.43 -3.67 -5.80
C TRP A 141 10.86 -4.34 -4.50
N ALA A 142 10.47 -3.78 -3.35
CA ALA A 142 10.79 -4.33 -2.02
C ALA A 142 10.16 -5.71 -1.77
N LEU A 143 8.96 -5.96 -2.31
CA LEU A 143 8.26 -7.25 -2.24
C LEU A 143 8.91 -8.29 -3.17
N ILE A 144 9.23 -7.94 -4.41
CA ILE A 144 9.89 -8.88 -5.35
C ILE A 144 11.30 -9.23 -4.84
N GLY A 145 12.03 -8.23 -4.32
CA GLY A 145 13.34 -8.42 -3.68
C GLY A 145 13.26 -8.95 -2.24
N PHE A 146 12.15 -9.54 -1.82
CA PHE A 146 12.00 -10.07 -0.45
C PHE A 146 13.06 -11.13 -0.14
N SER A 147 13.30 -12.06 -1.07
CA SER A 147 14.34 -13.09 -1.00
C SER A 147 15.68 -12.59 -1.59
N TRP A 148 16.28 -11.59 -0.94
CA TRP A 148 17.53 -10.96 -1.40
C TRP A 148 18.74 -11.91 -1.50
N ARG A 149 18.65 -13.14 -0.96
CA ARG A 149 19.75 -14.13 -0.99
C ARG A 149 19.85 -14.83 -2.35
N GLN A 150 18.83 -14.72 -3.18
CA GLN A 150 18.84 -15.22 -4.55
C GLN A 150 19.13 -14.05 -5.49
N ALA A 151 20.26 -14.08 -6.20
CA ALA A 151 20.67 -13.00 -7.09
C ALA A 151 19.63 -12.70 -8.20
N ASP A 152 18.88 -13.71 -8.61
CA ASP A 152 17.81 -13.59 -9.61
C ASP A 152 16.65 -12.73 -9.13
N ASP A 153 16.30 -12.77 -7.84
CA ASP A 153 15.18 -12.01 -7.27
C ASP A 153 15.48 -10.50 -7.26
N VAL A 154 16.74 -10.13 -7.01
CA VAL A 154 17.21 -8.74 -7.06
C VAL A 154 17.17 -8.19 -8.49
N SER A 155 17.62 -8.98 -9.47
CA SER A 155 17.60 -8.60 -10.89
C SER A 155 16.16 -8.44 -11.41
N ARG A 156 15.26 -9.36 -11.07
CA ARG A 156 13.83 -9.28 -11.41
C ARG A 156 13.16 -8.06 -10.81
N ALA A 157 13.44 -7.75 -9.54
CA ALA A 157 12.94 -6.55 -8.89
C ALA A 157 13.42 -5.29 -9.64
N ALA A 158 14.72 -5.20 -9.96
CA ALA A 158 15.28 -4.07 -10.70
C ALA A 158 14.64 -3.92 -12.09
N HIS A 159 14.38 -5.02 -12.80
CA HIS A 159 13.69 -4.98 -14.10
C HIS A 159 12.28 -4.42 -13.99
N ALA A 160 11.47 -4.92 -13.04
CA ALA A 160 10.10 -4.46 -12.81
C ALA A 160 10.06 -2.97 -12.41
N PHE A 161 11.01 -2.54 -11.55
CA PHE A 161 11.14 -1.13 -11.18
C PHE A 161 11.46 -0.25 -12.38
N ASN A 162 12.46 -0.62 -13.19
CA ASN A 162 12.85 0.15 -14.37
C ASN A 162 11.74 0.24 -15.42
N ALA A 163 11.01 -0.86 -15.65
CA ALA A 163 9.85 -0.86 -16.54
C ALA A 163 8.76 0.11 -16.06
N THR A 164 8.47 0.14 -14.75
CA THR A 164 7.50 1.06 -14.16
C THR A 164 7.96 2.51 -14.26
N ARG A 165 9.26 2.76 -14.02
CA ARG A 165 9.88 4.09 -14.08
C ARG A 165 9.91 4.66 -15.51
N ALA A 166 9.98 3.81 -16.53
CA ALA A 166 9.79 4.23 -17.92
C ALA A 166 8.35 4.72 -18.17
N GLY A 167 7.35 4.02 -17.62
CA GLY A 167 5.95 4.46 -17.66
C GLY A 167 5.70 5.79 -16.93
N SER A 168 6.40 6.02 -15.80
CA SER A 168 6.29 7.26 -15.03
C SER A 168 6.70 8.51 -15.82
N VAL A 169 7.55 8.41 -16.85
CA VAL A 169 8.03 9.56 -17.63
C VAL A 169 6.87 10.36 -18.21
N GLY A 170 5.84 9.69 -18.76
CA GLY A 170 4.65 10.37 -19.27
C GLY A 170 3.87 11.10 -18.17
N LEU A 171 3.82 10.52 -16.97
CA LEU A 171 3.14 11.10 -15.82
C LEU A 171 3.89 12.33 -15.29
N PHE A 172 5.22 12.29 -15.24
CA PHE A 172 6.06 13.44 -14.90
C PHE A 172 5.86 14.59 -15.89
N LEU A 173 5.82 14.29 -17.19
CA LEU A 173 5.58 15.30 -18.22
C LEU A 173 4.18 15.93 -18.08
N ALA A 174 3.15 15.12 -17.85
CA ALA A 174 1.79 15.61 -17.66
C ALA A 174 1.64 16.46 -16.38
N ALA A 175 2.24 16.03 -15.27
CA ALA A 175 2.19 16.76 -14.01
C ALA A 175 2.99 18.08 -14.05
N GLY A 176 4.13 18.11 -14.76
CA GLY A 176 4.96 19.31 -14.90
C GLY A 176 4.48 20.31 -15.97
N ALA A 177 3.50 19.92 -16.80
CA ALA A 177 2.87 20.80 -17.79
C ALA A 177 1.69 21.60 -17.22
N LEU A 178 1.24 21.30 -15.99
CA LEU A 178 0.22 22.04 -15.23
C LEU A 178 0.85 23.14 -14.37
#